data_AF-A0A7X7YQ26-F1
#
_entry.id   AF-A0A7X7YQ26-F1
#
_cell.length_a   1.000
_cell.length_b   1.000
_cell.length_c   1.000
_cell.angle_alpha   90.00
_cell.angle_beta   90.00
_cell.angle_gamma   90.00
#
_symmetry.space_group_name_H-M   'P 1'
#
loop_
_entity.id
_entity.type
_entity.pdbx_description
1 polymer ?
#
loop_
_entity_poly.entity_id
_entity_poly.type
_entity_poly.pdbx_seq_one_letter_code
_entity_poly.pdbx_strand_id
1 'polypeptide(L)'
;MEKKGLPLALGTEKIRDLLIQYSLPAIVAMVASSLYNITDSIFIGHGVGALAISGLAVTFPFMNLSAAFGSLVGAGASTLMSVRLGQKDYSTAN
;
A
#
# COMPACT_ATOMS: atom_id res chain seq x y z
N MET A 1 22.62 -19.61 -2.51
CA MET A 1 21.33 -20.08 -1.96
C MET A 1 20.56 -18.85 -1.52
N GLU A 2 19.77 -18.26 -2.42
CA GLU A 2 19.03 -17.03 -2.15
C GLU A 2 17.58 -17.39 -1.80
N LYS A 3 17.29 -17.49 -0.50
CA LYS A 3 15.97 -17.80 0.07
C LYS A 3 15.05 -16.56 0.10
N LYS A 4 15.24 -15.62 -0.83
CA LYS A 4 14.67 -14.28 -0.79
C LYS A 4 13.32 -14.28 -1.52
N GLY A 5 12.22 -14.46 -0.78
CA GLY A 5 10.86 -14.32 -1.32
C GLY A 5 9.86 -15.43 -0.94
N LEU A 6 10.24 -16.43 -0.15
CA LEU A 6 9.28 -17.45 0.30
C LEU A 6 8.43 -16.93 1.47
N PRO A 7 7.09 -17.13 1.48
CA PRO A 7 6.24 -16.75 2.61
C PRO A 7 6.66 -17.41 3.94
N LEU A 8 7.41 -18.52 3.88
CA LEU A 8 8.05 -19.15 5.04
C LEU A 8 9.12 -18.27 5.72
N ALA A 9 9.75 -17.34 4.99
CA ALA A 9 10.79 -16.46 5.55
C ALA A 9 10.23 -15.55 6.65
N LEU A 10 8.98 -15.10 6.51
CA LEU A 10 8.28 -14.28 7.51
C LEU A 10 8.13 -14.99 8.87
N GLY A 11 8.06 -16.33 8.88
CA GLY A 11 7.92 -17.13 10.10
C GLY A 11 9.23 -17.69 10.66
N THR A 12 10.36 -17.51 9.98
CA THR A 12 11.64 -18.17 10.32
C THR A 12 12.82 -17.22 10.50
N GLU A 13 12.80 -16.05 9.87
CA GLU A 13 13.87 -15.05 9.94
C GLU A 13 13.73 -14.12 11.17
N LYS A 14 14.80 -13.38 11.47
CA LYS A 14 14.82 -12.41 12.58
C LYS A 14 13.89 -11.24 12.28
N ILE A 15 13.01 -10.91 13.22
CA ILE A 15 12.04 -9.81 13.13
C ILE A 15 12.70 -8.49 12.69
N ARG A 16 13.85 -8.13 13.26
CA ARG A 16 14.56 -6.89 12.92
C ARG A 16 14.95 -6.80 11.44
N ASP A 17 15.45 -7.90 10.88
CA ASP A 17 15.97 -7.90 9.52
C ASP A 17 14.80 -7.86 8.51
N LEU A 18 13.70 -8.56 8.83
CA LEU A 18 12.44 -8.49 8.10
C LEU A 18 11.82 -7.08 8.15
N LEU A 19 11.76 -6.46 9.33
CA LEU A 19 11.23 -5.10 9.48
C LEU A 19 11.98 -4.13 8.59
N ILE A 20 13.31 -4.14 8.58
CA ILE A 20 14.09 -3.25 7.72
C ILE A 20 13.83 -3.57 6.24
N GLN A 21 13.79 -4.85 5.87
CA GLN A 21 13.59 -5.29 4.49
C GLN A 21 12.24 -4.86 3.90
N TYR A 22 11.16 -4.90 4.68
CA TYR A 22 9.81 -4.57 4.21
C TYR A 22 9.41 -3.12 4.50
N SER A 23 9.79 -2.57 5.66
CA SER A 23 9.40 -1.21 6.04
C SER A 23 10.13 -0.16 5.21
N LEU A 24 11.40 -0.36 4.84
CA LEU A 24 12.14 0.66 4.08
C LEU A 24 11.53 0.90 2.69
N PRO A 25 11.24 -0.13 1.86
CA PRO A 25 10.51 0.08 0.60
C PRO A 25 9.11 0.67 0.80
N ALA A 26 8.38 0.25 1.83
CA ALA A 26 7.06 0.77 2.13
C ALA A 26 7.08 2.26 2.48
N ILE A 27 8.03 2.69 3.32
CA ILE A 27 8.22 4.09 3.69
C ILE A 27 8.56 4.92 2.44
N VAL A 28 9.46 4.45 1.59
CA VAL A 28 9.80 5.14 0.33
C VAL A 28 8.57 5.29 -0.57
N ALA A 29 7.77 4.23 -0.71
CA ALA A 29 6.53 4.27 -1.50
C ALA A 29 5.51 5.27 -0.91
N MET A 30 5.36 5.30 0.42
CA MET A 30 4.48 6.25 1.10
C MET A 30 4.94 7.70 0.93
N VAL A 31 6.24 7.96 1.05
CA VAL A 31 6.83 9.30 0.83
C VAL A 31 6.64 9.74 -0.61
N ALA A 32 6.93 8.88 -1.59
CA ALA A 32 6.74 9.18 -3.00
C ALA A 32 5.28 9.47 -3.34
N SER A 33 4.34 8.70 -2.78
CA SER A 33 2.90 8.93 -2.93
C SER A 33 2.48 10.27 -2.32
N SER A 34 2.97 10.61 -1.12
CA SER A 34 2.69 11.91 -0.50
C SER A 34 3.23 13.08 -1.34
N LEU A 35 4.45 12.95 -1.87
CA LEU A 35 5.05 13.95 -2.74
C LEU A 35 4.26 14.12 -4.04
N TYR A 36 3.77 13.03 -4.62
CA TYR A 36 2.87 13.06 -5.78
C TYR A 36 1.60 13.86 -5.47
N ASN A 37 0.93 13.59 -4.35
CA ASN A 37 -0.29 14.32 -3.97
C ASN A 37 -0.05 15.82 -3.74
N ILE A 38 1.07 16.19 -3.11
CA ILE A 38 1.45 17.59 -2.90
C ILE A 38 1.71 18.27 -4.25
N THR A 39 2.50 17.62 -5.10
CA THR A 39 2.85 18.16 -6.42
C THR A 39 1.61 18.33 -7.28
N ASP A 40 0.78 17.28 -7.39
CA ASP A 40 -0.49 17.32 -8.12
C ASP A 40 -1.37 18.49 -7.68
N SER A 41 -1.55 18.68 -6.36
CA SER A 41 -2.33 19.80 -5.82
C SER A 41 -1.73 21.18 -6.16
N ILE A 42 -0.40 21.34 -6.09
CA ILE A 42 0.28 22.59 -6.45
C ILE A 42 0.10 22.89 -7.95
N PHE A 43 0.27 21.89 -8.82
CA PHE A 43 0.16 22.04 -10.27
C PHE A 43 -1.30 22.34 -10.69
N ILE A 44 -2.28 21.67 -10.09
CA ILE A 44 -3.70 21.96 -10.32
C ILE A 44 -4.02 23.39 -9.85
N GLY A 45 -3.54 23.77 -8.67
CA GLY A 45 -3.74 25.09 -8.10
C GLY A 45 -3.12 26.23 -8.91
N HIS A 46 -1.88 26.07 -9.39
CA HIS A 46 -1.20 27.11 -10.18
C HIS A 46 -1.60 27.08 -11.67
N GLY A 47 -1.90 25.90 -12.21
CA GLY A 47 -2.19 25.73 -13.64
C GLY A 47 -3.61 26.11 -14.04
N VAL A 48 -4.60 25.82 -13.20
CA VAL A 48 -6.03 26.06 -13.50
C VAL A 48 -6.69 27.00 -12.49
N GLY A 49 -6.19 27.05 -11.25
CA GLY A 49 -6.69 27.97 -10.23
C GLY A 49 -7.74 27.35 -9.30
N ALA A 50 -8.38 28.21 -8.50
CA ALA A 50 -9.27 27.80 -7.41
C ALA A 50 -10.45 26.92 -7.85
N LEU A 51 -10.99 27.13 -9.06
CA LEU A 51 -12.10 26.34 -9.61
C LEU A 51 -11.74 24.85 -9.74
N ALA A 52 -10.50 24.53 -10.12
CA ALA A 52 -10.05 23.14 -10.25
C ALA A 52 -9.87 22.48 -8.88
N ILE A 53 -9.37 23.21 -7.88
CA ILE A 53 -9.28 22.70 -6.50
C ILE A 53 -10.68 22.43 -5.92
N SER A 54 -11.65 23.31 -6.18
CA SER A 54 -13.05 23.06 -5.79
C SER A 54 -13.64 21.84 -6.50
N GLY A 55 -13.37 21.65 -7.79
CA GLY A 55 -13.74 20.45 -8.52
C GLY A 55 -13.12 19.18 -7.92
N LEU A 56 -11.83 19.23 -7.59
CA LEU A 56 -11.10 18.14 -6.95
C LEU A 56 -11.75 17.73 -5.62
N ALA A 57 -12.12 18.71 -4.78
CA ALA A 57 -12.80 18.47 -3.51
C ALA A 57 -14.15 17.78 -3.67
N VAL A 58 -14.91 18.11 -4.72
CA VAL A 58 -16.20 17.44 -5.04
C VAL A 58 -15.97 16.01 -5.54
N THR A 59 -14.88 15.75 -6.27
CA THR A 59 -14.54 14.40 -6.75
C THR A 59 -13.88 13.51 -5.69
N PHE A 60 -13.38 14.09 -4.61
CA PHE A 60 -12.65 13.39 -3.54
C PHE A 60 -13.38 12.17 -2.95
N PRO A 61 -14.70 12.20 -2.71
CA PRO A 61 -15.45 11.03 -2.24
C PRO A 61 -15.37 9.83 -3.19
N PHE A 62 -15.36 10.06 -4.51
CA PHE A 62 -15.25 8.97 -5.50
C PHE A 62 -13.84 8.38 -5.55
N MET A 63 -12.82 9.21 -5.38
CA MET A 63 -11.43 8.75 -5.24
C MET A 63 -11.26 7.90 -3.99
N ASN A 64 -11.80 8.36 -2.85
CA ASN A 64 -11.78 7.62 -1.59
C ASN A 64 -12.54 6.30 -1.68
N LEU A 65 -13.68 6.26 -2.38
CA LEU A 65 -14.41 5.03 -2.61
C LEU A 65 -13.56 4.02 -3.39
N SER A 66 -12.90 4.47 -4.45
CA SER A 66 -12.01 3.63 -5.27
C SER A 66 -10.83 3.09 -4.44
N ALA A 67 -10.21 3.95 -3.63
CA ALA A 67 -9.14 3.56 -2.71
C ALA A 67 -9.63 2.57 -1.63
N ALA A 68 -10.86 2.76 -1.13
CA ALA A 68 -11.47 1.87 -0.14
C ALA A 68 -11.67 0.47 -0.69
N PHE A 69 -12.13 0.32 -1.93
CA PHE A 69 -12.22 -0.99 -2.59
C PHE A 69 -10.83 -1.64 -2.78
N GLY A 70 -9.84 -0.87 -3.21
CA GLY A 70 -8.46 -1.37 -3.32
C GLY A 70 -7.90 -1.86 -1.98
N SER A 71 -8.13 -1.08 -0.92
CA SER A 71 -7.74 -1.44 0.44
C SER A 71 -8.48 -2.68 0.96
N LEU A 72 -9.79 -2.77 0.72
CA LEU A 72 -10.61 -3.92 1.11
C LEU A 72 -10.05 -5.22 0.54
N VAL A 73 -9.77 -5.24 -0.77
CA VAL A 73 -9.24 -6.43 -1.43
C VAL A 73 -7.79 -6.69 -1.00
N GLY A 74 -6.93 -5.68 -0.98
CA GLY A 74 -5.51 -5.83 -0.65
C GLY A 74 -5.28 -6.25 0.79
N ALA A 75 -5.81 -5.49 1.75
CA ALA A 75 -5.68 -5.80 3.17
C ALA A 75 -6.45 -7.07 3.56
N GLY A 76 -7.63 -7.29 2.98
CA GLY A 76 -8.42 -8.50 3.19
C GLY A 76 -7.70 -9.76 2.73
N ALA A 77 -7.15 -9.75 1.51
CA ALA A 77 -6.36 -10.86 0.98
C ALA A 77 -5.09 -11.10 1.81
N SER A 78 -4.34 -10.04 2.16
CA SER A 78 -3.15 -10.15 3.00
C SER A 78 -3.45 -10.74 4.38
N THR A 79 -4.61 -10.40 4.96
CA THR A 79 -5.07 -10.94 6.24
C THR A 79 -5.41 -12.43 6.11
N LEU A 80 -6.17 -12.81 5.08
CA LEU A 80 -6.53 -14.20 4.82
C LEU A 80 -5.28 -15.07 4.58
N MET A 81 -4.32 -14.58 3.78
CA MET A 81 -3.03 -15.25 3.56
C MET A 81 -2.26 -15.44 4.88
N SER A 82 -2.20 -14.40 5.72
CA SER A 82 -1.54 -14.48 7.03
C SER A 82 -2.15 -15.56 7.93
N VAL A 83 -3.48 -15.69 7.95
CA VAL A 83 -4.19 -16.73 8.71
C VAL A 83 -3.88 -18.13 8.17
N ARG A 84 -3.94 -18.34 6.85
CA ARG A 84 -3.67 -19.65 6.22
C ARG A 84 -2.22 -20.08 6.40
N LEU A 85 -1.27 -19.15 6.26
CA LEU A 85 0.14 -19.41 6.55
C LEU A 85 0.36 -19.82 8.01
N GLY A 86 -0.32 -19.15 8.95
CA GLY A 86 -0.31 -19.54 10.37
C GLY A 86 -0.87 -20.93 10.64
N GLN A 87 -1.87 -21.37 9.86
CA GLN A 87 -2.42 -22.73 9.90
C GLN A 87 -1.55 -23.78 9.21
N LYS A 88 -0.41 -23.38 8.62
CA LYS A 88 0.46 -24.23 7.77
C LYS A 88 -0.25 -24.80 6.53
N ASP A 89 -1.35 -24.18 6.09
CA ASP A 89 -2.07 -24.54 4.88
C ASP A 89 -1.50 -23.76 3.68
N TYR A 90 -0.37 -24.24 3.15
CA TYR A 90 0.35 -23.57 2.06
C TYR A 90 -0.31 -23.77 0.68
N SER A 91 -1.24 -24.71 0.54
CA SER A 91 -1.91 -24.98 -0.74
C SER A 91 -2.92 -23.90 -1.09
N THR A 92 -3.52 -23.25 -0.10
CA THR A 92 -4.53 -22.21 -0.28
C THR A 92 -4.00 -20.80 0.01
N ALA A 93 -2.76 -20.69 0.50
CA ALA A 93 -2.12 -19.43 0.87
C ALA A 93 -1.26 -18.80 -0.25
N ASN A 94 -1.07 -19.48 -1.37
CA ASN A 94 -0.23 -19.07 -2.50
C ASN A 94 -1.08 -18.87 -3.76
#